data_AF-A0A7W7SZ45-F1
#
_entry.id   AF-A0A7W7SZ45-F1
#
_cell.length_a   1.000
_cell.length_b   1.000
_cell.length_c   1.000
_cell.angle_alpha   90.00
_cell.angle_beta   90.00
_cell.angle_gamma   90.00
#
_symmetry.space_group_name_H-M   'P 1'
#
loop_
_entity.id
_entity.type
_entity.pdbx_description
1 polymer ?
#
loop_
_entity_poly.entity_id
_entity_poly.type
_entity_poly.pdbx_seq_one_letter_code
_entity_poly.pdbx_strand_id
1 'polypeptide(L)'
;MTTDESNHSSWWKFVERQLADRGLSTGDLARLAKVDRSRFTDWRRGRKISIENARSIARVFELSMLEVMVEARLITAEEAQLREIAPNAGMLPDEELVNELGRRLKHAQAARKPKP
;
A
#
# COMPACT_ATOMS: atom_id res chain seq x y z
N MET A 1 -2.45 25.58 -23.44
CA MET A 1 -2.51 25.27 -22.00
C MET A 1 -3.93 24.85 -21.69
N THR A 2 -4.16 23.57 -21.44
CA THR A 2 -5.40 23.05 -20.86
C THR A 2 -4.96 22.05 -19.81
N THR A 3 -5.22 22.40 -18.55
CA THR A 3 -4.88 21.64 -17.36
C THR A 3 -5.65 20.31 -17.39
N ASP A 4 -4.94 19.22 -17.70
CA ASP A 4 -5.42 17.85 -17.47
C ASP A 4 -5.34 17.60 -15.95
N GLU A 5 -6.29 18.17 -15.20
CA GLU A 5 -6.56 17.74 -13.83
C GLU A 5 -7.12 16.33 -13.91
N SER A 6 -6.20 15.40 -14.09
CA SER A 6 -6.38 13.97 -14.12
C SER A 6 -7.26 13.52 -12.97
N ASN A 7 -8.52 13.20 -13.30
CA ASN A 7 -9.48 12.59 -12.39
C ASN A 7 -9.08 11.11 -12.19
N HIS A 8 -7.89 10.89 -11.63
CA HIS A 8 -7.32 9.58 -11.39
C HIS A 8 -8.26 8.78 -10.46
N SER A 9 -8.57 7.56 -10.89
CA SER A 9 -9.30 6.57 -10.11
C SER A 9 -8.83 6.53 -8.65
N SER A 10 -9.75 6.45 -7.69
CA SER A 10 -9.41 6.31 -6.26
C SER A 10 -8.49 5.11 -6.02
N TRP A 11 -8.73 4.01 -6.75
CA TRP A 11 -7.86 2.83 -6.73
C TRP A 11 -6.45 3.14 -7.22
N TRP A 12 -6.31 3.90 -8.30
CA TRP A 12 -4.98 4.24 -8.81
C TRP A 12 -4.22 5.16 -7.86
N LYS A 13 -4.91 6.13 -7.26
CA LYS A 13 -4.32 6.99 -6.21
C LYS A 13 -3.83 6.18 -5.02
N PHE A 14 -4.59 5.16 -4.60
CA PHE A 14 -4.15 4.20 -3.57
C PHE A 14 -2.85 3.50 -3.98
N VAL A 15 -2.77 2.97 -5.20
CA VAL A 15 -1.55 2.29 -5.70
C VAL A 15 -0.36 3.24 -5.73
N GLU A 16 -0.54 4.47 -6.22
CA GLU A 16 0.53 5.49 -6.27
C GLU A 16 1.09 5.81 -4.88
N ARG A 17 0.21 5.96 -3.89
CA ARG A 17 0.61 6.15 -2.50
C ARG A 17 1.45 4.96 -1.99
N GLN A 18 0.97 3.73 -2.18
CA GLN A 18 1.68 2.53 -1.72
C GLN A 18 3.05 2.35 -2.39
N LEU A 19 3.19 2.78 -3.65
CA LEU A 19 4.46 2.81 -4.37
C LEU A 19 5.41 3.86 -3.81
N ALA A 20 4.93 5.09 -3.57
CA ALA A 20 5.72 6.16 -3.01
C ALA A 20 6.24 5.80 -1.61
N ASP A 21 5.38 5.26 -0.74
CA ASP A 21 5.72 4.86 0.63
C ASP A 21 6.81 3.77 0.69
N ARG A 22 6.94 2.97 -0.38
CA ARG A 22 7.94 1.89 -0.49
C ARG A 22 9.11 2.24 -1.40
N GLY A 23 9.15 3.43 -1.99
CA GLY A 23 10.17 3.82 -2.97
C GLY A 23 10.19 2.94 -4.22
N LEU A 24 9.03 2.39 -4.62
CA LEU A 24 8.89 1.49 -5.77
C LEU A 24 8.41 2.25 -7.01
N SER A 25 8.89 1.84 -8.18
CA SER A 25 8.35 2.32 -9.45
C SER A 25 7.14 1.47 -9.90
N THR A 26 6.35 2.00 -10.84
CA THR A 26 5.33 1.18 -11.52
C THR A 26 5.94 0.01 -12.29
N GLY A 27 7.18 0.14 -12.77
CA GLY A 27 7.91 -0.97 -13.41
C GLY A 27 8.21 -2.10 -12.43
N ASP A 28 8.58 -1.76 -11.20
CA ASP A 28 8.78 -2.73 -10.12
C ASP A 28 7.49 -3.44 -9.78
N LEU A 29 6.39 -2.71 -9.68
CA LEU A 29 5.07 -3.30 -9.43
C LEU A 29 4.68 -4.30 -10.51
N ALA A 30 4.85 -3.96 -11.80
CA ALA A 30 4.51 -4.86 -12.90
C ALA A 30 5.27 -6.19 -12.80
N ARG A 31 6.57 -6.09 -12.50
CA ARG A 31 7.48 -7.22 -12.37
C ARG A 31 7.19 -8.07 -11.12
N LEU A 32 7.01 -7.43 -9.96
CA LEU A 32 6.79 -8.11 -8.68
C LEU A 32 5.39 -8.73 -8.60
N ALA A 33 4.36 -8.02 -9.05
CA ALA A 33 2.99 -8.50 -9.03
C ALA A 33 2.67 -9.40 -10.24
N LYS A 34 3.58 -9.51 -11.21
CA LYS A 34 3.37 -10.20 -12.50
C LYS A 34 2.11 -9.71 -13.22
N VAL A 35 1.90 -8.40 -13.21
CA VAL A 35 0.75 -7.73 -13.84
C VAL A 35 1.21 -6.98 -15.09
N ASP A 36 0.49 -7.14 -16.19
CA ASP A 36 0.76 -6.42 -17.42
C ASP A 36 0.52 -4.90 -17.28
N ARG A 37 1.41 -4.10 -17.89
CA ARG A 37 1.36 -2.62 -17.79
C ARG A 37 0.07 -2.02 -18.34
N SER A 38 -0.61 -2.67 -19.30
CA SER A 38 -1.92 -2.22 -19.80
C SER A 38 -2.97 -2.13 -18.69
N ARG A 39 -2.87 -2.98 -17.67
CA ARG A 39 -3.78 -2.93 -16.51
C ARG A 39 -3.61 -1.65 -15.71
N PHE A 40 -2.41 -1.06 -15.66
CA PHE A 40 -2.21 0.21 -14.97
C PHE A 40 -2.87 1.36 -15.72
N THR A 41 -2.87 1.34 -17.05
CA THR A 41 -3.64 2.30 -17.86
C THR A 41 -5.13 2.16 -17.59
N ASP A 42 -5.63 0.93 -17.51
CA ASP A 42 -7.02 0.65 -17.20
C ASP A 42 -7.42 1.15 -15.79
N TRP A 43 -6.57 0.90 -14.79
CA TRP A 43 -6.80 1.35 -13.43
C TRP A 43 -6.78 2.86 -13.30
N ARG A 44 -5.86 3.55 -14.00
CA ARG A 44 -5.86 5.03 -14.09
C ARG A 44 -7.19 5.57 -14.61
N ARG A 45 -7.79 4.87 -15.58
CA ARG A 45 -9.08 5.19 -16.19
C ARG A 45 -10.29 4.73 -15.37
N GLY A 46 -10.08 4.14 -14.20
CA GLY A 46 -11.17 3.71 -13.31
C GLY A 46 -11.76 2.34 -13.65
N ARG A 47 -11.14 1.54 -14.51
CA ARG A 47 -11.57 0.15 -14.70
C ARG A 47 -11.32 -0.67 -13.44
N LYS A 48 -12.27 -1.55 -13.13
CA LYS A 48 -12.17 -2.46 -11.98
C LYS A 48 -10.99 -3.42 -12.14
N ILE A 49 -10.30 -3.68 -11.04
CA ILE A 49 -9.28 -4.73 -10.93
C ILE A 49 -9.95 -6.10 -10.77
N SER A 50 -9.27 -7.19 -11.16
CA SER A 50 -9.71 -8.55 -10.84
C SER A 50 -9.25 -8.98 -9.45
N ILE A 51 -9.92 -9.97 -8.84
CA ILE A 51 -9.51 -10.53 -7.54
C ILE A 51 -8.08 -11.10 -7.60
N GLU A 52 -7.71 -11.72 -8.72
CA GLU A 52 -6.35 -12.25 -8.92
C GLU A 52 -5.30 -11.15 -8.87
N ASN A 53 -5.52 -10.05 -9.59
CA ASN A 53 -4.60 -8.92 -9.58
C ASN A 53 -4.59 -8.24 -8.21
N ALA A 54 -5.75 -8.07 -7.56
CA ALA A 54 -5.82 -7.54 -6.21
C ALA A 54 -4.99 -8.38 -5.23
N ARG A 55 -5.05 -9.71 -5.33
CA ARG A 55 -4.24 -10.62 -4.50
C ARG A 55 -2.74 -10.49 -4.76
N SER A 56 -2.33 -10.34 -6.01
CA SER A 56 -0.93 -10.11 -6.35
C SER A 56 -0.44 -8.76 -5.84
N ILE A 57 -1.24 -7.70 -5.94
CA ILE A 57 -0.91 -6.38 -5.39
C ILE A 57 -0.82 -6.43 -3.85
N ALA A 58 -1.78 -7.07 -3.18
CA ALA A 58 -1.76 -7.23 -1.72
C ALA A 58 -0.47 -7.91 -1.22
N ARG A 59 0.01 -8.95 -1.93
CA ARG A 59 1.27 -9.62 -1.61
C ARG A 59 2.49 -8.72 -1.79
N VAL A 60 2.55 -7.94 -2.87
CA VAL A 60 3.69 -7.03 -3.11
C VAL A 60 3.75 -5.90 -2.09
N PHE A 61 2.59 -5.39 -1.68
CA PHE A 61 2.52 -4.34 -0.66
C PHE A 61 2.49 -4.87 0.76
N GLU A 62 2.45 -6.19 0.97
CA GLU A 62 2.31 -6.81 2.29
C GLU A 62 1.10 -6.28 3.07
N LEU A 63 -0.01 -6.05 2.35
CA LEU A 63 -1.27 -5.56 2.92
C LEU A 63 -2.27 -6.70 3.08
N SER A 64 -3.26 -6.47 3.94
CA SER A 64 -4.41 -7.36 4.04
C SER A 64 -5.13 -7.43 2.69
N MET A 65 -5.47 -8.65 2.24
CA MET A 65 -6.26 -8.83 1.03
C MET A 65 -7.61 -8.09 1.12
N LEU A 66 -8.23 -8.07 2.30
CA LEU A 66 -9.50 -7.38 2.51
C LEU A 66 -9.35 -5.86 2.37
N GLU A 67 -8.26 -5.29 2.91
CA GLU A 67 -7.96 -3.86 2.78
C GLU A 67 -7.81 -3.47 1.30
N VAL A 68 -7.04 -4.25 0.54
CA VAL A 68 -6.87 -4.02 -0.90
C VAL A 68 -8.20 -4.15 -1.66
N MET A 69 -9.05 -5.12 -1.29
CA MET A 69 -10.36 -5.29 -1.92
C MET A 69 -11.32 -4.12 -1.63
N VAL A 70 -11.27 -3.55 -0.41
CA VAL A 70 -12.05 -2.36 -0.05
C VAL A 70 -11.58 -1.13 -0.84
N GLU A 71 -10.26 -0.89 -0.87
CA GLU A 71 -9.66 0.23 -1.62
C GLU A 71 -9.89 0.12 -3.13
N ALA A 72 -9.93 -1.11 -3.64
CA ALA A 72 -10.29 -1.42 -5.02
C ALA A 72 -11.81 -1.39 -5.30
N ARG A 73 -12.65 -1.16 -4.28
CA ARG A 73 -14.14 -1.22 -4.34
C ARG A 73 -14.67 -2.53 -4.91
N LEU A 74 -13.99 -3.63 -4.61
CA LEU A 74 -14.46 -5.00 -4.90
C LEU A 74 -15.47 -5.48 -3.86
N ILE A 75 -15.30 -5.01 -2.63
CA ILE A 75 -16.22 -5.16 -1.50
C ILE A 75 -16.31 -3.81 -0.77
N THR A 76 -17.32 -3.63 0.07
CA THR A 76 -17.41 -2.48 0.97
C THR A 76 -16.68 -2.73 2.29
N ALA A 77 -16.44 -1.66 3.05
CA ALA A 77 -15.84 -1.78 4.38
C ALA A 77 -16.74 -2.58 5.35
N GLU A 78 -18.06 -2.43 5.20
CA GLU A 78 -19.06 -3.17 5.98
C GLU A 78 -19.03 -4.66 5.65
N GLU A 79 -18.95 -5.03 4.37
CA GLU A 79 -18.82 -6.42 3.92
C GLU A 79 -17.52 -7.07 4.41
N ALA A 80 -16.43 -6.31 4.46
CA ALA A 80 -15.14 -6.80 4.90
C ALA A 80 -15.10 -7.14 6.41
N GLN A 81 -16.02 -6.57 7.21
CA GLN A 81 -16.02 -6.65 8.68
C GLN A 81 -14.59 -6.52 9.26
N LEU A 82 -13.80 -5.60 8.68
CA LEU A 82 -12.36 -5.56 8.87
C LEU A 82 -12.09 -5.23 10.33
N ARG A 83 -11.71 -6.23 11.12
CA ARG A 83 -11.24 -6.03 12.49
C ARG A 83 -9.75 -5.76 12.42
N GLU A 84 -9.38 -4.50 12.61
CA GLU A 84 -7.98 -4.16 12.89
C GLU A 84 -7.60 -4.85 14.20
N ILE A 85 -6.85 -5.95 14.11
CA ILE A 85 -6.22 -6.55 15.27
C ILE A 85 -4.99 -5.71 15.53
N ALA A 86 -5.11 -4.70 16.39
CA ALA A 86 -3.93 -4.03 16.92
C ALA A 86 -3.04 -5.11 17.57
N PRO A 87 -1.76 -5.21 17.20
CA PRO A 87 -0.84 -6.10 17.91
C PRO A 87 -0.92 -5.74 19.39
N ASN A 88 -1.32 -6.68 20.24
CA ASN A 88 -1.30 -6.43 21.67
C ASN A 88 0.17 -6.36 22.10
N ALA A 89 0.67 -5.15 22.29
CA ALA A 89 2.05 -4.93 22.72
C ALA A 89 2.37 -5.67 24.03
N GLY A 90 1.37 -5.92 24.88
CA GLY A 90 1.54 -6.71 26.11
C GLY A 90 1.78 -8.22 25.89
N MET A 91 1.76 -8.70 24.65
CA MET A 91 2.20 -10.07 24.29
C MET A 91 3.70 -10.15 24.00
N LEU A 92 4.38 -9.02 23.83
CA LEU A 92 5.82 -8.95 23.62
C LEU A 92 6.52 -8.77 24.97
N PRO A 93 7.69 -9.39 25.20
CA PRO A 93 8.53 -9.07 26.35
C PRO A 93 8.95 -7.59 26.32
N ASP A 94 9.06 -6.97 27.49
CA ASP A 94 9.46 -5.56 27.63
C ASP A 94 10.78 -5.26 26.90
N GLU A 95 11.73 -6.20 26.93
CA GLU A 95 13.01 -6.08 26.24
C GLU A 95 12.86 -5.93 24.72
N GLU A 96 11.92 -6.66 24.12
CA GLU A 96 11.66 -6.60 22.68
C GLU A 96 11.00 -5.27 22.29
N LEU A 97 10.09 -4.76 23.13
CA LEU A 97 9.48 -3.44 22.94
C LEU A 97 10.52 -2.32 23.03
N VAL A 98 11.41 -2.36 24.01
CA VAL A 98 12.48 -1.36 24.18
C VAL A 98 13.44 -1.38 22.99
N ASN A 99 13.81 -2.57 22.52
CA ASN A 99 14.68 -2.74 21.36
C ASN A 99 14.04 -2.19 20.08
N GLU A 100 12.77 -2.52 19.81
CA GLU A 100 12.05 -2.03 18.64
C GLU A 100 11.83 -0.51 18.69
N LEU A 101 11.48 0.04 19.86
CA LEU A 101 11.36 1.48 20.06
C LEU A 101 12.69 2.19 19.79
N GLY A 102 13.80 1.66 20.33
CA GLY A 102 15.14 2.19 20.09
C GLY A 102 15.52 2.17 18.61
N ARG A 103 15.19 1.10 17.89
CA ARG A 103 15.40 0.99 16.44
C ARG A 103 14.62 2.06 15.68
N ARG A 104 13.33 2.26 15.99
CA ARG A 104 12.48 3.28 15.35
C ARG A 104 13.00 4.69 15.59
N LEU A 105 13.40 5.02 16.82
CA LEU A 105 13.95 6.33 17.15
C LEU A 105 15.24 6.64 16.36
N LYS A 106 16.13 5.64 16.21
CA LYS A 106 17.34 5.78 15.38
C LYS A 106 16.99 6.04 13.90
N HIS A 107 16.06 5.28 13.34
CA HIS A 107 15.61 5.48 11.95
C HIS A 107 14.95 6.85 11.74
N ALA A 108 14.10 7.28 12.68
CA ALA A 108 13.44 8.58 12.63
C ALA A 108 14.45 9.74 12.70
N GLN A 109 15.50 9.62 13.51
CA GLN A 109 16.58 10.62 13.57
C GLN A 109 17.42 10.65 12.30
N ALA A 110 17.70 9.48 11.70
CA ALA A 110 18.43 9.40 10.44
C ALA A 110 17.66 10.04 9.27
N ALA A 111 16.33 9.85 9.22
CA ALA A 111 15.47 10.47 8.21
C ALA A 111 15.33 12.00 8.38
N ARG A 112 15.58 12.53 9.58
CA ARG A 112 15.50 13.98 9.90
C ARG A 112 16.81 14.74 9.68
N LYS A 113 17.93 14.05 9.46
CA LYS A 113 19.19 14.72 9.11
C LYS A 113 19.13 15.16 7.64
N PRO A 114 19.22 16.47 7.32
CA PRO A 114 19.29 16.92 5.94
C PRO A 114 20.57 16.38 5.30
N LYS A 115 20.46 15.95 4.05
CA LYS A 115 21.60 15.53 3.21
C LYS A 115 22.50 16.75 2.96
N PRO A 116 23.84 16.63 3.08
CA PRO A 116 24.76 17.73 2.79
C PRO A 116 24.70 18.18 1.34
#